data_AF-A0A3D5B6K2-F1
#
_entry.id   AF-A0A3D5B6K2-F1
#
_cell.length_a   1.000
_cell.length_b   1.000
_cell.length_c   1.000
_cell.angle_alpha   90.00
_cell.angle_beta   90.00
_cell.angle_gamma   90.00
#
_symmetry.space_group_name_H-M   'P 1'
#
loop_
_entity.id
_entity.type
_entity.pdbx_description
1 polymer ?
#
loop_
_entity_poly.entity_id
_entity_poly.type
_entity_poly.pdbx_seq_one_letter_code
_entity_poly.pdbx_strand_id
1 'polypeptide(L)'
;MFEPVSSRLNINLLEEEILRFWQKNDIFHQSMTSREGGPEYVFFEGPPTANGRPGVHHVLARVFKDMFPRYKSMNGFHVSRRGGWDTHGLPVEIE
;
A
#
# COMPACT_ATOMS: atom_id res chain seq x y z
N MET A 1 -11.59 -20.99 -21.60
CA MET A 1 -12.87 -21.20 -20.88
C MET A 1 -12.72 -20.56 -19.51
N PHE A 2 -13.71 -19.82 -19.02
CA PHE A 2 -13.61 -19.18 -17.70
C PHE A 2 -13.91 -20.19 -16.58
N GLU A 3 -13.28 -19.99 -15.43
CA GLU A 3 -13.60 -20.73 -14.22
C GLU A 3 -15.01 -20.35 -13.72
N PRO A 4 -15.81 -21.32 -13.23
CA PRO A 4 -17.14 -21.04 -12.69
C PRO A 4 -17.02 -20.22 -11.39
N VAL A 5 -17.81 -19.14 -11.30
CA VAL A 5 -17.82 -18.24 -10.13
C VAL A 5 -18.94 -18.64 -9.18
N SER A 6 -18.62 -18.77 -7.90
CA SER A 6 -19.62 -19.00 -6.83
C SER A 6 -20.44 -17.75 -6.55
N SER A 7 -21.75 -17.90 -6.35
CA SER A 7 -22.62 -16.82 -5.85
C SER A 7 -22.40 -16.49 -4.37
N ARG A 8 -21.71 -17.36 -3.63
CA ARG A 8 -21.29 -17.12 -2.25
C ARG A 8 -19.86 -16.62 -2.25
N LEU A 9 -19.72 -15.30 -2.13
CA LEU A 9 -18.43 -14.62 -2.10
C LEU A 9 -17.88 -14.57 -0.67
N ASN A 10 -16.69 -15.13 -0.47
CA ASN A 10 -15.91 -14.92 0.76
C ASN A 10 -14.78 -13.92 0.47
N ILE A 11 -14.99 -12.67 0.86
CA ILE A 11 -14.04 -11.57 0.60
C ILE A 11 -12.70 -11.82 1.28
N ASN A 12 -12.69 -12.30 2.54
CA ASN A 12 -11.45 -12.52 3.27
C ASN A 12 -10.54 -13.54 2.56
N LEU A 13 -11.11 -14.66 2.11
CA LEU A 13 -10.35 -15.67 1.36
C LEU A 13 -9.84 -15.12 0.03
N LEU A 14 -10.68 -14.38 -0.69
CA LEU A 14 -10.30 -13.76 -1.96
C LEU A 14 -9.16 -12.75 -1.78
N GLU A 15 -9.24 -11.87 -0.78
CA GLU A 15 -8.21 -10.88 -0.48
C GLU A 15 -6.89 -11.56 -0.08
N GLU A 16 -6.93 -12.62 0.72
CA GLU A 16 -5.75 -13.41 1.06
C GLU A 16 -5.12 -14.09 -0.17
N GLU A 17 -5.93 -14.64 -1.06
CA GLU A 17 -5.46 -15.24 -2.32
C GLU A 17 -4.79 -14.21 -3.23
N ILE A 18 -5.40 -13.03 -3.39
CA ILE A 18 -4.83 -11.92 -4.16
C ILE A 18 -3.53 -11.43 -3.52
N LEU A 19 -3.48 -11.29 -2.20
CA LEU A 19 -2.27 -10.89 -1.48
C LEU A 19 -1.14 -11.91 -1.69
N ARG A 20 -1.44 -13.20 -1.57
CA ARG A 20 -0.48 -14.30 -1.85
C ARG A 20 -0.01 -14.24 -3.30
N PHE A 21 -0.90 -14.00 -4.26
CA PHE A 21 -0.56 -13.84 -5.66
C PHE A 21 0.39 -12.65 -5.88
N TRP A 22 0.12 -11.49 -5.29
CA TRP A 22 0.99 -10.31 -5.41
C TRP A 22 2.37 -10.53 -4.81
N GLN A 23 2.45 -11.18 -3.64
CA GLN A 23 3.72 -11.51 -2.99
C GLN A 23 4.53 -12.52 -3.82
N LYS A 24 3.89 -13.62 -4.25
CA LYS A 24 4.56 -14.67 -5.04
C LYS A 24 5.16 -14.15 -6.34
N ASN A 25 4.50 -13.16 -6.96
CA ASN A 25 4.91 -12.60 -8.24
C ASN A 25 5.60 -11.23 -8.10
N ASP A 26 5.97 -10.80 -6.89
CA ASP A 26 6.65 -9.51 -6.64
C ASP A 26 6.00 -8.29 -7.35
N ILE A 27 4.67 -8.27 -7.37
CA ILE A 27 3.89 -7.31 -8.18
C ILE A 27 4.14 -5.86 -7.74
N PHE A 28 4.32 -5.65 -6.43
CA PHE A 28 4.55 -4.30 -5.92
C PHE A 28 5.86 -3.71 -6.46
N HIS A 29 6.97 -4.47 -6.39
CA HIS A 29 8.25 -4.02 -6.90
C HIS A 29 8.20 -3.81 -8.42
N GLN A 30 7.64 -4.76 -9.17
CA GLN A 30 7.44 -4.63 -10.62
C GLN A 30 6.60 -3.39 -10.99
N SER A 31 5.57 -3.05 -10.20
CA SER A 31 4.75 -1.87 -10.45
C SER A 31 5.51 -0.55 -10.31
N MET A 32 6.64 -0.55 -9.59
CA MET A 32 7.52 0.61 -9.47
C MET A 32 8.60 0.58 -10.55
N THR A 33 9.32 -0.54 -10.70
CA THR A 33 10.47 -0.64 -11.61
C THR A 33 10.07 -0.55 -13.08
N SER A 34 8.89 -1.04 -13.45
CA SER A 34 8.34 -0.90 -14.82
C SER A 34 8.06 0.54 -15.26
N ARG A 35 8.19 1.51 -14.35
CA ARG A 35 7.99 2.94 -14.61
C ARG A 35 9.26 3.76 -14.45
N GLU A 36 10.41 3.15 -14.17
CA GLU A 36 11.70 3.85 -14.08
C GLU A 36 11.98 4.66 -15.36
N GLY A 37 12.51 5.88 -15.19
CA GLY A 37 12.74 6.82 -16.28
C GLY A 37 11.50 7.59 -16.75
N GLY A 38 10.31 7.26 -16.26
CA GLY A 38 9.09 8.05 -16.46
C GLY A 38 9.05 9.34 -15.63
N PRO A 39 8.02 10.19 -15.82
CA PRO A 39 7.84 11.38 -15.02
C PRO A 39 7.59 11.02 -13.54
N GLU A 40 8.27 11.71 -12.64
CA GLU A 40 8.16 11.45 -11.19
C GLU A 40 6.85 11.99 -10.62
N TYR A 41 6.23 11.19 -9.76
CA TYR A 41 5.19 11.64 -8.84
C TYR A 41 5.60 11.29 -7.41
N VAL A 42 5.94 12.33 -6.64
CA VAL A 42 6.42 12.22 -5.27
C VAL A 42 5.28 12.51 -4.30
N PHE A 43 5.11 11.66 -3.30
CA PHE A 43 4.22 11.89 -2.17
C PHE A 43 4.94 11.53 -0.87
N PHE A 44 4.47 12.10 0.24
CA PHE A 44 5.04 11.85 1.56
C PHE A 44 4.06 11.09 2.45
N GLU A 45 4.58 10.04 3.08
CA GLU A 45 3.93 9.33 4.17
C GLU A 45 4.32 10.03 5.48
N GLY A 46 3.35 10.24 6.37
CA GLY A 46 3.63 10.89 7.65
C GLY A 46 3.99 9.77 8.62
N PRO A 47 5.23 9.70 9.11
CA PRO A 47 5.72 8.52 9.82
C PRO A 47 4.87 8.28 11.06
N PRO A 48 4.15 7.13 11.18
CA PRO A 48 3.46 6.80 12.41
C PRO A 48 4.48 6.59 13.54
N THR A 49 4.11 6.99 14.75
CA THR A 49 4.91 6.67 15.94
C THR A 49 4.79 5.18 16.24
N ALA A 50 5.92 4.52 16.48
CA ALA A 50 5.99 3.07 16.67
C ALA A 50 5.62 2.60 18.10
N ASN A 51 4.74 3.32 18.80
CA ASN A 51 4.36 3.04 20.21
C ASN A 51 2.96 2.41 20.36
N GLY A 52 2.07 2.55 19.36
CA GLY A 52 0.69 2.09 19.46
C GLY A 52 0.20 1.19 18.32
N ARG A 53 -0.97 0.58 18.51
CA ARG A 53 -1.66 -0.16 17.44
C ARG A 53 -2.35 0.79 16.46
N PRO A 54 -2.40 0.47 15.14
CA PRO A 54 -3.12 1.31 14.19
C PRO A 54 -4.64 1.35 14.47
N GLY A 55 -5.19 2.55 14.66
CA GLY A 55 -6.63 2.82 14.58
C GLY A 55 -7.18 3.03 13.15
N VAL A 56 -8.51 3.08 13.00
CA VAL A 56 -9.22 3.24 11.70
C VAL A 56 -8.78 4.49 10.93
N HIS A 57 -8.42 5.57 11.62
CA HIS A 57 -7.91 6.79 10.98
C HIS A 57 -6.61 6.55 10.18
N HIS A 58 -5.76 5.60 10.61
CA HIS A 58 -4.59 5.18 9.84
C HIS A 58 -5.00 4.47 8.55
N VAL A 59 -6.05 3.65 8.60
CA VAL A 59 -6.57 2.96 7.40
C VAL A 59 -7.04 3.99 6.38
N LEU A 60 -7.89 4.94 6.79
CA LEU A 60 -8.40 5.98 5.89
C LEU A 60 -7.27 6.80 5.26
N ALA A 61 -6.30 7.25 6.05
CA ALA A 61 -5.15 7.99 5.55
C ALA A 61 -4.33 7.18 4.54
N ARG A 62 -4.10 5.88 4.82
CA ARG A 62 -3.35 4.98 3.94
C ARG A 62 -4.12 4.64 2.65
N VAL A 63 -5.45 4.53 2.69
CA VAL A 63 -6.26 4.31 1.48
C VAL A 63 -6.08 5.46 0.50
N PHE A 64 -6.15 6.71 0.94
CA PHE A 64 -5.88 7.85 0.05
C PHE A 64 -4.44 7.84 -0.47
N LYS A 65 -3.47 7.58 0.41
CA LYS A 65 -2.05 7.51 0.07
C LYS A 65 -1.66 6.28 -0.76
N ASP A 66 -2.55 5.33 -0.99
CA ASP A 66 -2.35 4.19 -1.89
C ASP A 66 -3.11 4.37 -3.22
N MET A 67 -4.34 4.88 -3.16
CA MET A 67 -5.21 5.08 -4.32
C MET A 67 -4.60 6.01 -5.37
N PHE A 68 -4.08 7.17 -4.96
CA PHE A 68 -3.50 8.14 -5.92
C PHE A 68 -2.18 7.65 -6.52
N PRO A 69 -1.22 7.09 -5.75
CA PRO A 69 -0.05 6.43 -6.33
C PRO A 69 -0.37 5.33 -7.34
N ARG A 70 -1.40 4.50 -7.11
CA ARG A 70 -1.83 3.50 -8.09
C ARG A 70 -2.35 4.16 -9.37
N TYR A 71 -3.24 5.13 -9.23
CA TYR A 71 -3.75 5.91 -10.36
C TYR A 71 -2.60 6.55 -11.16
N LYS A 72 -1.60 7.14 -10.50
CA LYS A 72 -0.45 7.77 -11.17
C LYS A 72 0.44 6.75 -11.88
N SER A 73 0.74 5.61 -11.26
CA SER A 73 1.49 4.52 -11.92
C SER A 73 0.77 3.98 -13.15
N MET A 74 -0.57 3.91 -13.13
CA MET A 74 -1.38 3.53 -14.28
C MET A 74 -1.35 4.57 -15.41
N ASN A 75 -1.11 5.85 -15.09
CA ASN A 75 -0.92 6.94 -16.05
C ASN A 75 0.56 7.14 -16.47
N GLY A 76 1.42 6.16 -16.20
CA GLY A 76 2.82 6.16 -16.69
C GLY A 76 3.81 6.91 -15.80
N PHE A 77 3.42 7.38 -14.63
CA PHE A 77 4.35 8.04 -13.70
C PHE A 77 5.19 7.00 -12.95
N HIS A 78 6.45 7.36 -12.70
CA HIS A 78 7.27 6.68 -11.71
C HIS A 78 6.85 7.19 -10.32
N VAL A 79 6.53 6.26 -9.42
CA VAL A 79 6.04 6.61 -8.08
C VAL A 79 6.84 5.87 -7.03
N SER A 80 7.84 6.52 -6.46
CA SER A 80 8.60 5.96 -5.34
C SER A 80 7.75 5.95 -4.07
N ARG A 81 7.47 4.75 -3.53
CA ARG A 81 6.67 4.55 -2.31
C ARG A 81 7.57 4.18 -1.14
N ARG A 82 7.59 5.01 -0.10
CA ARG A 82 8.41 4.82 1.10
C ARG A 82 7.58 5.11 2.36
N GLY A 83 7.75 4.28 3.37
CA GLY A 83 7.23 4.50 4.72
C GLY A 83 8.37 4.83 5.68
N GLY A 84 8.03 5.44 6.81
CA GLY A 84 8.96 5.73 7.90
C GLY A 84 8.32 5.45 9.25
N TRP A 85 9.11 5.59 10.30
CA TRP A 85 8.65 5.50 11.68
C TRP A 85 9.16 6.71 12.44
N ASP A 86 8.29 7.29 13.26
CA ASP A 86 8.68 8.30 14.22
C ASP A 86 8.99 7.60 15.55
N THR A 87 10.19 7.83 16.08
CA THR A 87 10.75 6.99 17.15
C THR A 87 11.24 7.79 18.35
N HIS A 88 11.06 9.12 18.35
CA HIS A 88 11.54 9.98 19.41
C HIS A 88 10.42 10.87 19.99
N GLY A 89 10.76 11.57 21.06
CA GLY A 89 9.92 12.60 21.66
C GLY A 89 9.02 12.09 22.77
N LEU A 90 8.37 13.04 23.44
CA LEU A 90 7.56 12.81 24.63
C LEU A 90 6.52 11.69 24.47
N PRO A 91 5.80 11.53 23.33
CA PRO A 91 4.83 10.45 23.17
C PRO A 91 5.44 9.04 23.28
N VAL A 92 6.73 8.89 23.01
CA VAL A 92 7.46 7.62 23.19
C VAL A 92 7.94 7.46 24.63
N GLU A 93 8.36 8.55 25.28
CA GLU A 93 8.88 8.54 26.65
C GLU A 93 7.82 8.25 27.73
N ILE A 94 6.54 8.53 27.45
CA ILE A 94 5.44 8.41 28.42
C ILE A 94 4.57 7.15 28.24
N GLU A 95 4.88 6.30 27.26
CA GLU A 95 4.20 5.01 27.02
C GLU A 95 4.72 3.89 27.92
#